data_AF-A0A3S1DW07-F1
#
_entry.id   AF-A0A3S1DW07-F1
#
_cell.length_a   1.000
_cell.length_b   1.000
_cell.length_c   1.000
_cell.angle_alpha   90.00
_cell.angle_beta   90.00
_cell.angle_gamma   90.00
#
_symmetry.space_group_name_H-M   'P 1'
#
loop_
_entity.id
_entity.type
_entity.pdbx_description
1 polymer ?
#
loop_
_entity_poly.entity_id
_entity_poly.type
_entity_poly.pdbx_seq_one_letter_code
_entity_poly.pdbx_strand_id
1 'polypeptide(L)' 'AVGATVPGGATFREAHLVMEMLSDSCLVSSLDLVELNPFLDERGRTATLMVDLTASLMGRRIMDRPTRSHSGSL' A
#
# COMPACT_ATOMS: atom_id res chain seq x y z
N ALA A 1 2.09 -15.85 -0.85
CA ALA A 1 2.24 -15.75 -2.31
C ALA A 1 0.87 -15.65 -2.95
N VAL A 2 0.78 -15.10 -4.16
CA VAL A 2 -0.47 -14.94 -4.91
C VAL A 2 -0.59 -16.00 -6.00
N GLY A 3 -1.80 -16.27 -6.50
CA GLY A 3 -2.07 -17.36 -7.44
C GLY A 3 -1.26 -17.30 -8.75
N ALA A 4 -0.85 -16.10 -9.18
CA ALA A 4 -0.04 -15.87 -10.37
C ALA A 4 1.09 -14.88 -10.09
N THR A 5 2.17 -15.32 -9.45
CA THR A 5 3.33 -14.45 -9.17
C THR A 5 4.12 -14.15 -10.45
N VAL A 6 4.28 -12.86 -10.77
CA VAL A 6 5.13 -12.36 -11.85
C VAL A 6 6.34 -11.62 -11.23
N PRO A 7 7.58 -11.86 -11.71
CA PRO A 7 8.75 -11.14 -11.20
C PRO A 7 8.71 -9.65 -11.59
N GLY A 8 9.30 -8.80 -10.73
CA GLY A 8 9.37 -7.34 -10.97
C GLY A 8 8.17 -6.53 -10.47
N GLY A 9 7.40 -7.06 -9.53
CA GLY A 9 6.32 -6.31 -8.87
C GLY A 9 6.82 -5.20 -7.94
N ALA A 10 5.89 -4.37 -7.47
CA ALA A 10 6.19 -3.28 -6.53
C ALA A 10 6.82 -3.81 -5.23
N THR A 11 7.78 -3.06 -4.71
CA THR A 11 8.31 -3.29 -3.36
C THR A 11 7.27 -2.90 -2.31
N PHE A 12 7.45 -3.41 -1.08
CA PHE A 12 6.61 -3.06 0.08
C PHE A 12 6.46 -1.55 0.25
N ARG A 13 7.57 -0.81 0.16
CA ARG A 13 7.59 0.64 0.40
C ARG A 13 6.90 1.42 -0.71
N GLU A 14 7.06 1.00 -1.96
CA GLU A 14 6.38 1.63 -3.09
C GLU A 14 4.86 1.43 -3.00
N ALA A 15 4.41 0.22 -2.66
CA ALA A 15 2.99 -0.07 -2.49
C ALA A 15 2.36 0.80 -1.38
N HIS A 16 3.04 0.96 -0.23
CA HIS A 16 2.59 1.85 0.82
C HIS A 16 2.54 3.32 0.41
N LEU A 17 3.57 3.81 -0.30
CA LEU A 17 3.58 5.19 -0.80
C LEU A 17 2.38 5.45 -1.72
N VAL A 18 2.06 4.51 -2.62
CA VAL A 18 0.87 4.62 -3.47
C VAL A 18 -0.41 4.70 -2.65
N MET A 19 -0.56 3.87 -1.61
CA MET A 19 -1.75 3.90 -0.74
C MET A 19 -1.85 5.20 0.06
N GLU A 20 -0.74 5.74 0.54
CA GLU A 20 -0.69 7.05 1.22
C GLU A 20 -1.08 8.18 0.26
N MET A 21 -0.57 8.18 -0.98
CA MET A 21 -0.97 9.17 -2.01
C MET A 21 -2.46 9.09 -2.35
N LEU A 22 -3.01 7.87 -2.44
CA LEU A 22 -4.44 7.66 -2.65
C LEU A 22 -5.26 8.16 -1.46
N SER A 23 -4.81 7.88 -0.23
CA SER A 23 -5.44 8.41 0.99
C SER A 23 -5.44 9.94 1.01
N ASP A 24 -4.30 10.58 0.68
CA ASP A 24 -4.16 12.04 0.68
C ASP A 24 -5.02 12.73 -0.37
N SER A 25 -5.38 12.01 -1.45
CA SER A 25 -6.27 12.56 -2.48
C SER A 25 -7.71 12.75 -2.00
N CYS A 26 -8.16 12.00 -0.98
CA CYS A 26 -9.55 11.93 -0.52
C CYS A 26 -10.57 11.55 -1.63
N LEU A 27 -10.12 10.95 -2.74
CA LEU A 27 -10.99 10.57 -3.87
C LEU A 27 -11.41 9.10 -3.85
N VAL A 28 -10.76 8.27 -3.04
CA VAL A 28 -11.06 6.83 -2.97
C VAL A 28 -12.37 6.60 -2.22
N SER A 29 -13.33 5.95 -2.89
CA SER A 29 -14.65 5.63 -2.34
C SER A 29 -14.86 4.15 -2.05
N SER A 30 -14.03 3.28 -2.63
CA SER A 30 -14.11 1.82 -2.51
C SER A 30 -12.73 1.18 -2.70
N LEU A 31 -12.56 -0.04 -2.18
CA LEU A 31 -11.34 -0.83 -2.30
C LEU A 31 -11.73 -2.31 -2.37
N ASP A 32 -11.16 -3.04 -3.34
CA ASP A 32 -11.25 -4.50 -3.42
C ASP A 32 -9.90 -5.15 -3.06
N LEU A 33 -9.95 -6.18 -2.23
CA LEU A 33 -8.81 -6.98 -1.81
C LEU A 33 -8.90 -8.38 -2.41
N VAL A 34 -8.10 -8.64 -3.45
CA VAL A 34 -8.18 -9.85 -4.26
C VAL A 34 -6.85 -10.63 -4.28
N GLU A 35 -6.88 -11.83 -4.84
CA GLU A 35 -5.70 -12.69 -5.08
C GLU A 35 -4.96 -13.21 -3.83
N LEU A 36 -5.53 -13.05 -2.64
CA LEU A 36 -5.05 -13.77 -1.45
C LEU A 36 -5.32 -15.26 -1.61
N ASN A 37 -4.26 -16.07 -1.60
CA ASN A 37 -4.37 -17.51 -1.54
C ASN A 37 -3.77 -18.03 -0.22
N PRO A 38 -4.60 -18.41 0.78
CA PRO A 38 -4.11 -18.89 2.08
C PRO A 38 -3.22 -20.13 2.00
N PHE A 39 -3.44 -21.01 1.01
CA PHE A 39 -2.65 -22.22 0.85
C PHE A 39 -1.23 -21.94 0.36
N LEU A 40 -1.04 -20.82 -0.35
CA LEU A 40 0.26 -20.35 -0.84
C LEU A 40 0.83 -19.23 0.05
N ASP A 41 0.18 -18.91 1.16
CA ASP A 41 0.62 -17.85 2.05
C ASP A 41 1.53 -18.38 3.16
N GLU A 42 2.76 -17.85 3.19
CA GLU A 42 3.74 -18.25 4.19
C GLU A 42 3.45 -17.51 5.49
N ARG A 43 2.88 -18.23 6.46
CA ARG A 43 2.59 -17.71 7.82
C ARG A 43 1.75 -16.42 7.79
N GLY A 44 0.83 -16.30 6.84
CA GLY A 44 -0.05 -15.13 6.72
C GLY A 44 0.67 -13.87 6.22
N ARG A 45 1.88 -13.96 5.68
CA ARG A 45 2.67 -12.79 5.27
C ARG A 45 1.96 -11.93 4.22
N THR A 46 1.28 -12.56 3.27
CA THR A 46 0.52 -11.88 2.21
C THR A 46 -0.73 -11.24 2.80
N ALA A 47 -1.43 -11.95 3.69
CA ALA A 47 -2.59 -11.40 4.39
C ALA A 47 -2.22 -10.16 5.23
N THR A 48 -1.14 -10.24 6.01
CA THR A 48 -0.62 -9.12 6.80
C THR A 48 -0.25 -7.94 5.91
N LEU A 49 0.43 -8.20 4.78
CA LEU A 49 0.73 -7.16 3.80
C LEU A 49 -0.53 -6.45 3.28
N MET A 50 -1.56 -7.20 2.91
CA MET A 50 -2.82 -6.62 2.43
C MET A 50 -3.50 -5.76 3.50
N VAL A 51 -3.48 -6.22 4.76
CA VAL A 51 -3.99 -5.44 5.90
C VAL A 51 -3.20 -4.15 6.09
N ASP A 52 -1.88 -4.22 6.03
CA ASP A 52 -1.01 -3.04 6.20
C ASP A 52 -1.24 -2.02 5.08
N LEU A 53 -1.31 -2.46 3.82
CA LEU A 53 -1.60 -1.58 2.68
C LEU A 53 -2.98 -0.93 2.79
N THR A 54 -3.98 -1.70 3.21
CA THR A 54 -5.33 -1.17 3.48
C THR A 54 -5.29 -0.13 4.57
N ALA A 55 -4.56 -0.38 5.67
CA ALA A 55 -4.40 0.60 6.73
C ALA A 55 -3.78 1.90 6.22
N SER A 56 -2.78 1.84 5.32
CA SER A 56 -2.22 3.05 4.70
C SER A 56 -3.21 3.80 3.83
N LEU A 57 -4.05 3.10 3.07
CA LEU A 57 -5.13 3.72 2.31
C LEU A 57 -6.17 4.39 3.21
N MET A 58 -6.38 3.85 4.42
CA MET A 58 -7.27 4.40 5.44
C MET A 58 -6.58 5.48 6.31
N GLY A 59 -5.41 5.98 5.91
CA GLY A 59 -4.72 7.09 6.56
C GLY A 59 -3.60 6.72 7.55
N ARG A 60 -3.25 5.44 7.71
CA ARG A 60 -2.08 5.04 8.51
C ARG A 60 -0.79 5.41 7.79
N ARG A 61 -0.02 6.33 8.36
CA ARG A 61 1.30 6.71 7.86
C ARG A 61 2.36 5.71 8.35
N ILE A 62 3.30 5.34 7.47
CA ILE A 62 4.49 4.58 7.87
C ILE A 62 5.62 5.51 8.33
N MET A 63 5.72 6.71 7.76
CA MET A 63 6.72 7.71 8.14
C MET A 63 6.04 8.96 8.71
N ASP A 64 6.37 9.30 9.96
CA ASP A 64 6.08 10.62 10.54
C ASP A 64 7.02 11.65 9.91
N ARG A 65 6.77 12.06 8.67
CA ARG A 65 7.52 13.17 8.08
C ARG A 65 6.62 14.07 7.25
N PRO A 66 6.46 15.35 7.61
CA PRO A 66 5.96 16.31 6.65
C PRO A 66 7.00 16.40 5.53
N THR A 67 6.65 15.90 4.35
CA THR A 67 7.39 16.21 3.13
C THR A 67 7.37 17.73 3.02
N ARG A 68 8.52 18.38 3.22
CA ARG A 68 8.61 19.84 3.11
C ARG A 68 8.14 20.19 1.70
N SER A 69 7.03 20.92 1.60
CA SER A 69 6.61 21.55 0.36
C SER A 69 7.78 22.39 -0.13
N HIS A 70 8.32 22.04 -1.29
CA HIS A 70 9.28 22.90 -1.96
C HIS A 70 8.46 24.09 -2.46
N SER A 71 8.41 25.16 -1.66
CA SER A 71 7.89 26.45 -2.09
C SER A 71 8.80 26.94 -3.22
N GLY A 72 8.45 26.58 -4.45
CA GLY A 72 9.01 27.20 -5.65
C GLY A 72 8.58 28.66 -5.66
N SER A 73 9.33 29.51 -4.97
CA SER A 73 9.33 30.94 -5.20
C SER A 73 10.39 31.19 -6.26
N LEU A 74 9.94 31.39 -7.50
CA LEU A 74 10.36 32.38 -8.50
C LEU A 74 9.78 31.99 -9.86
#